data_AF-A0A843HNG5-F1
#
_entry.id   AF-A0A843HNG5-F1
#
_cell.length_a   1.000
_cell.length_b   1.000
_cell.length_c   1.000
_cell.angle_alpha   90.00
_cell.angle_beta   90.00
_cell.angle_gamma   90.00
#
_symmetry.space_group_name_H-M   'P 1'
#
loop_
_entity.id
_entity.type
_entity.pdbx_description
1 polymer ?
#
loop_
_entity_poly.entity_id
_entity_poly.type
_entity_poly.pdbx_seq_one_letter_code
_entity_poly.pdbx_strand_id
1 'polypeptide(L)'
;IAILDICAGLGYNSSAAIDDFLKNSDGNTNLHIDMLEISKPTLAAGLMVPSPIEAHDITKKAIEQSLIECDYATLQLEQTEIPSNIDLKIHIDDARQVIQKLPDKSYDAIFLDPFSQNMSPELVSLEFFKEFRRVIKDNGIVCTYTSSAPVRMAFIEADFYVSLGPIFGRFQGGTLASPNPKNLTKSLPKNDEIKMALSDVGIPFRDPNLDLSSKEILDNRTEERHIARHNTKISSAVKTPIFLGQEMDDEPLKRRVERNLAKMNIPGVLSDEALYIVEVENDYDEEYFEDNNTRTRVLEMMKRLDEIKNKRKISFEENGE
;
A
#
# COMPACT_ATOMS: atom_id res chain seq x y z
N ILE A 1 9.48 10.21 18.72
CA ILE A 1 8.89 9.82 17.42
C ILE A 1 9.81 8.79 16.80
N ALA A 2 9.29 7.66 16.36
CA ALA A 2 10.05 6.60 15.71
C ALA A 2 9.52 6.36 14.29
N ILE A 3 10.41 6.39 13.30
CA ILE A 3 10.09 6.24 11.87
C ILE A 3 10.87 5.06 11.30
N LEU A 4 10.22 4.25 10.47
CA LEU A 4 10.87 3.23 9.65
C LEU A 4 10.87 3.70 8.18
N ASP A 5 12.02 4.02 7.62
CA ASP A 5 12.19 4.46 6.23
C ASP A 5 12.68 3.30 5.36
N ILE A 6 11.78 2.72 4.57
CA ILE A 6 12.04 1.52 3.76
C ILE A 6 12.33 1.94 2.32
N CYS A 7 13.46 1.47 1.80
CA CYS A 7 14.07 1.94 0.55
C CYS A 7 14.55 3.39 0.69
N ALA A 8 15.36 3.61 1.73
CA ALA A 8 15.86 4.94 2.07
C ALA A 8 16.62 5.61 0.93
N GLY A 9 17.23 4.83 0.02
CA GLY A 9 17.84 5.33 -1.20
C GLY A 9 18.93 6.37 -0.92
N LEU A 10 18.69 7.61 -1.34
CA LEU A 10 19.61 8.73 -1.13
C LEU A 10 19.41 9.44 0.23
N GLY A 11 18.41 9.02 1.02
CA GLY A 11 18.10 9.57 2.34
C GLY A 11 17.12 10.74 2.35
N TYR A 12 16.41 11.02 1.26
CA TYR A 12 15.57 12.23 1.16
C TYR A 12 14.34 12.23 2.07
N ASN A 13 13.65 11.10 2.22
CA ASN A 13 12.46 11.02 3.08
C ASN A 13 12.83 11.24 4.54
N SER A 14 13.87 10.54 5.02
CA SER A 14 14.46 10.77 6.34
C SER A 14 14.93 12.22 6.53
N SER A 15 15.59 12.82 5.53
CA SER A 15 16.05 14.21 5.60
C SER A 15 14.89 15.21 5.72
N ALA A 16 13.80 14.99 4.99
CA ALA A 16 12.60 15.83 5.08
C ALA A 16 11.93 15.71 6.46
N ALA A 17 11.88 14.50 7.04
CA ALA A 17 11.37 14.31 8.40
C ALA A 17 12.25 14.97 9.46
N ILE A 18 13.58 14.90 9.31
CA ILE A 18 14.53 15.59 10.19
C ILE A 18 14.34 17.11 10.11
N ASP A 19 14.25 17.66 8.89
CA ASP A 19 14.04 19.10 8.68
C ASP A 19 12.74 19.60 9.33
N ASP A 20 11.63 18.88 9.14
CA ASP A 20 10.35 19.22 9.78
C ASP A 20 10.42 19.08 11.31
N PHE A 21 11.06 18.03 11.81
CA PHE A 21 11.25 17.81 13.24
C PHE A 21 12.08 18.92 13.89
N LEU A 22 13.17 19.36 13.26
CA LEU A 22 14.00 20.46 13.76
C LEU A 22 13.24 21.79 13.80
N LYS A 23 12.31 22.01 12.88
CA LYS A 23 11.50 23.24 12.81
C LYS A 23 10.33 23.26 13.79
N ASN A 24 9.75 22.10 14.09
CA ASN A 24 8.46 22.03 14.78
C ASN A 24 8.50 21.31 16.14
N SER A 25 9.63 20.68 16.52
CA SER A 25 9.73 20.01 17.82
C SER A 25 9.92 21.00 18.98
N ASP A 26 9.50 20.57 20.17
CA ASP A 26 9.55 21.34 21.42
C ASP A 26 10.91 21.29 22.14
N GLY A 27 11.93 20.70 21.51
CA GLY A 27 13.27 20.49 22.07
C GLY A 27 13.39 19.40 23.14
N ASN A 28 12.29 18.81 23.59
CA ASN A 28 12.27 17.68 24.54
C ASN A 28 11.87 16.35 23.89
N THR A 29 11.34 16.41 22.68
CA THR A 29 11.03 15.24 21.87
C THR A 29 12.32 14.70 21.23
N ASN A 30 12.46 13.38 21.18
CA ASN A 30 13.52 12.70 20.42
C ASN A 30 12.94 12.10 19.12
N LEU A 31 13.73 12.12 18.06
CA LEU A 31 13.46 11.47 16.79
C LEU A 31 14.37 10.25 16.63
N HIS A 32 13.80 9.11 16.28
CA HIS A 32 14.53 7.91 15.92
C HIS A 32 14.09 7.49 14.51
N ILE A 33 15.04 7.21 13.61
CA ILE A 33 14.76 6.71 12.27
C ILE A 33 15.61 5.48 11.98
N ASP A 34 14.94 4.36 11.70
CA ASP A 34 15.57 3.19 11.09
C ASP A 34 15.44 3.30 9.57
N MET A 35 16.56 3.40 8.86
CA MET A 35 16.63 3.49 7.41
C MET A 35 17.07 2.14 6.83
N LEU A 36 16.25 1.54 5.98
CA LEU A 36 16.51 0.24 5.35
C LEU A 36 16.85 0.45 3.87
N GLU A 37 18.04 0.01 3.46
CA GLU A 37 18.49 0.08 2.06
C GLU A 37 19.42 -1.09 1.74
N ILE A 38 19.05 -1.91 0.76
CA ILE A 38 19.83 -3.10 0.39
C ILE A 38 21.13 -2.74 -0.36
N SER A 39 21.16 -1.60 -1.06
CA SER A 39 22.23 -1.22 -1.98
C SER A 39 23.23 -0.25 -1.35
N LYS A 40 24.40 -0.77 -0.96
CA LYS A 40 25.58 0.05 -0.59
C LYS A 40 25.94 1.08 -1.67
N PRO A 41 25.95 0.76 -2.98
CA PRO A 41 26.19 1.76 -4.02
C PRO A 41 25.18 2.92 -4.02
N THR A 42 23.91 2.65 -3.72
CA THR A 42 22.86 3.69 -3.66
C THR A 42 23.13 4.64 -2.49
N LEU A 43 23.43 4.09 -1.31
CA LEU A 43 23.83 4.89 -0.14
C LEU A 43 25.08 5.75 -0.43
N ALA A 44 26.10 5.16 -1.05
CA ALA A 44 27.31 5.89 -1.44
C ALA A 44 27.01 7.00 -2.48
N ALA A 45 26.08 6.77 -3.40
CA ALA A 45 25.60 7.83 -4.30
C ALA A 45 24.92 8.97 -3.52
N GLY A 46 24.20 8.66 -2.44
CA GLY A 46 23.62 9.64 -1.51
C GLY A 46 24.65 10.61 -0.92
N LEU A 47 25.88 10.15 -0.69
CA LEU A 47 26.98 11.01 -0.21
C LEU A 47 27.50 11.98 -1.29
N MET A 48 27.42 11.60 -2.57
CA MET A 48 27.98 12.37 -3.69
C MET A 48 27.04 13.43 -4.28
N VAL A 49 25.72 13.26 -4.11
CA VAL A 49 24.74 14.20 -4.66
C VAL A 49 24.73 15.50 -3.84
N PRO A 50 24.47 16.66 -4.48
CA PRO A 50 24.25 17.90 -3.74
C PRO A 50 23.06 17.78 -2.78
N SER A 51 23.20 18.37 -1.59
CA SER A 51 22.15 18.36 -0.58
C SER A 51 21.01 19.28 -0.99
N PRO A 52 19.76 18.79 -1.14
CA PRO A 52 18.63 19.63 -1.53
C PRO A 52 18.15 20.52 -0.37
N ILE A 53 18.44 20.10 0.87
CA ILE A 53 18.14 20.79 2.14
C ILE A 53 19.28 20.53 3.13
N GLU A 54 19.49 21.41 4.11
CA GLU A 54 20.58 21.28 5.11
C GLU A 54 20.48 19.99 5.92
N ALA A 55 19.26 19.54 6.26
CA ALA A 55 19.05 18.28 6.97
C ALA A 55 19.55 17.04 6.21
N HIS A 56 19.81 17.13 4.90
CA HIS A 56 20.40 16.02 4.16
C HIS A 56 21.83 15.72 4.59
N ASP A 57 22.58 16.72 5.06
CA ASP A 57 23.96 16.51 5.53
C ASP A 57 23.99 15.69 6.84
N ILE A 58 22.95 15.80 7.68
CA ILE A 58 22.75 14.94 8.86
C ILE A 58 22.55 13.49 8.43
N THR A 59 21.69 13.26 7.43
CA THR A 59 21.45 11.92 6.89
C THR A 59 22.70 11.35 6.21
N LYS A 60 23.43 12.16 5.45
CA LYS A 60 24.73 11.77 4.87
C LYS A 60 25.72 11.36 5.94
N LYS A 61 25.74 12.04 7.10
CA LYS A 61 26.62 11.66 8.20
C LYS A 61 26.35 10.24 8.69
N ALA A 62 25.08 9.90 8.91
CA ALA A 62 24.68 8.55 9.34
C ALA A 62 25.00 7.48 8.27
N ILE A 63 24.78 7.81 6.99
CA ILE A 63 25.12 6.93 5.87
C ILE A 63 26.63 6.69 5.80
N GLU A 64 27.44 7.75 5.88
CA GLU A 64 28.91 7.67 5.87
C GLU A 64 29.42 6.77 6.99
N GLN A 65 28.94 6.99 8.22
CA GLN A 65 29.31 6.17 9.38
C GLN A 65 28.98 4.69 9.14
N SER A 66 27.79 4.39 8.64
CA SER A 66 27.35 3.00 8.39
C SER A 66 28.13 2.32 7.25
N LEU A 67 28.49 3.07 6.20
CA LEU A 67 29.33 2.55 5.11
C LEU A 67 30.77 2.29 5.55
N ILE A 68 31.30 3.08 6.50
CA ILE A 68 32.59 2.82 7.12
C ILE A 68 32.53 1.61 8.04
N GLU A 69 31.50 1.50 8.88
CA GLU A 69 31.31 0.38 9.81
C GLU A 69 31.21 -0.98 9.09
N CYS A 70 30.69 -1.01 7.86
CA CYS A 70 30.61 -2.22 7.05
C CYS A 70 31.74 -2.38 6.01
N ASP A 71 32.88 -1.70 6.22
CA ASP A 71 34.09 -1.73 5.39
C ASP A 71 33.88 -1.41 3.90
N TYR A 72 32.85 -0.62 3.57
CA TYR A 72 32.57 -0.19 2.20
C TYR A 72 33.21 1.17 1.86
N ALA A 73 33.38 2.03 2.86
CA ALA A 73 34.06 3.32 2.78
C ALA A 73 35.13 3.43 3.88
N THR A 74 36.07 4.36 3.72
CA THR A 74 37.16 4.57 4.70
C THR A 74 37.40 6.03 5.07
N LEU A 75 36.90 6.96 4.26
CA LEU A 75 37.08 8.39 4.49
C LEU A 75 35.90 8.96 5.26
N GLN A 76 36.20 9.81 6.24
CA GLN A 76 35.22 10.64 6.94
C GLN A 76 35.33 12.06 6.38
N LEU A 77 34.43 12.41 5.48
CA LEU A 77 34.37 13.69 4.78
C LEU A 77 33.23 14.56 5.28
N GLU A 78 32.10 13.97 5.68
CA GLU A 78 30.96 14.71 6.22
C GLU A 78 31.30 15.30 7.60
N GLN A 79 31.23 16.63 7.71
CA GLN A 79 31.57 17.35 8.94
C GLN A 79 30.35 17.65 9.80
N THR A 80 29.15 17.51 9.25
CA THR A 80 27.90 17.73 9.98
C THR A 80 27.78 16.74 11.13
N GLU A 81 27.39 17.22 12.31
CA GLU A 81 27.09 16.39 13.47
C GLU A 81 25.60 16.03 13.49
N ILE A 82 25.30 14.82 13.93
CA ILE A 82 23.91 14.41 14.18
C ILE A 82 23.47 15.02 15.52
N PRO A 83 22.38 15.82 15.56
CA PRO A 83 21.88 16.40 16.80
C PRO A 83 21.58 15.33 17.86
N SER A 84 21.83 15.63 19.14
CA SER A 84 21.73 14.65 20.23
C SER A 84 20.33 14.09 20.48
N ASN A 85 19.29 14.78 20.00
CA ASN A 85 17.90 14.33 20.06
C ASN A 85 17.44 13.59 18.79
N ILE A 86 18.36 13.30 17.86
CA ILE A 86 18.11 12.55 16.64
C ILE A 86 18.99 11.30 16.63
N ASP A 87 18.37 10.15 16.47
CA ASP A 87 19.03 8.85 16.32
C ASP A 87 18.71 8.28 14.93
N LEU A 88 19.75 8.02 14.14
CA LEU A 88 19.63 7.49 12.78
C LEU A 88 20.38 6.17 12.69
N LYS A 89 19.68 5.10 12.35
CA LYS A 89 20.27 3.77 12.20
C LYS A 89 20.06 3.25 10.80
N ILE A 90 21.16 2.93 10.09
CA ILE A 90 21.11 2.40 8.74
C ILE A 90 21.24 0.88 8.77
N HIS A 91 20.26 0.19 8.18
CA HIS A 91 20.27 -1.26 7.98
C HIS A 91 20.54 -1.56 6.52
N ILE A 92 21.73 -2.08 6.24
CA ILE A 92 22.16 -2.42 4.89
C ILE A 92 21.92 -3.90 4.63
N ASP A 93 20.66 -4.26 4.40
CA ASP A 93 20.22 -5.65 4.20
C ASP A 93 18.85 -5.68 3.49
N ASP A 94 18.36 -6.87 3.15
CA ASP A 94 17.00 -7.05 2.64
C ASP A 94 15.97 -6.62 3.70
N ALA A 95 15.12 -5.65 3.36
CA ALA A 95 14.12 -5.11 4.25
C ALA A 95 13.16 -6.18 4.82
N ARG A 96 12.90 -7.26 4.05
CA ARG A 96 12.12 -8.42 4.50
C ARG A 96 12.76 -9.13 5.68
N GLN A 97 14.09 -9.18 5.73
CA GLN A 97 14.84 -9.83 6.80
C GLN A 97 15.06 -8.91 7.99
N VAL A 98 15.22 -7.61 7.75
CA VAL A 98 15.37 -6.61 8.82
C VAL A 98 14.08 -6.49 9.61
N ILE A 99 12.93 -6.34 8.94
CA ILE A 99 11.67 -6.04 9.63
C ILE A 99 11.26 -7.13 10.64
N GLN A 100 11.52 -8.40 10.31
CA GLN A 100 11.24 -9.56 11.18
C GLN A 100 11.99 -9.51 12.51
N LYS A 101 13.09 -8.76 12.59
CA LYS A 101 13.93 -8.60 13.79
C LYS A 101 13.56 -7.36 14.60
N LEU A 102 12.75 -6.47 14.03
CA LEU A 102 12.32 -5.24 14.70
C LEU A 102 11.24 -5.55 15.75
N PRO A 103 11.21 -4.81 16.87
CA PRO A 103 10.23 -5.04 17.93
C PRO A 103 8.80 -4.71 17.49
N ASP A 104 7.84 -5.36 18.12
CA ASP A 104 6.43 -5.06 17.92
C ASP A 104 6.10 -3.65 18.41
N LYS A 105 5.16 -2.98 17.74
CA LYS A 105 4.57 -1.69 18.18
C LYS A 105 5.59 -0.58 18.50
N SER A 106 6.70 -0.52 17.76
CA SER A 106 7.78 0.45 17.98
C SER A 106 7.66 1.72 17.13
N TYR A 107 7.03 1.66 15.95
CA TYR A 107 7.05 2.79 15.01
C TYR A 107 5.77 3.62 15.02
N ASP A 108 5.94 4.94 15.02
CA ASP A 108 4.87 5.93 14.83
C ASP A 108 4.56 6.13 13.34
N ALA A 109 5.56 6.00 12.47
CA ALA A 109 5.39 6.09 11.02
C ALA A 109 6.23 5.07 10.26
N ILE A 110 5.74 4.63 9.10
CA ILE A 110 6.50 3.86 8.12
C ILE A 110 6.45 4.60 6.79
N PHE A 111 7.61 4.95 6.26
CA PHE A 111 7.75 5.49 4.91
C PHE A 111 8.10 4.32 3.98
N LEU A 112 7.23 4.06 3.01
CA LEU A 112 7.41 2.98 2.04
C LEU A 112 7.62 3.57 0.64
N ASP A 113 8.86 3.55 0.18
CA ASP A 113 9.25 4.12 -1.12
C ASP A 113 10.07 3.16 -2.01
N PRO A 114 9.56 1.93 -2.28
CA PRO A 114 10.25 1.00 -3.15
C PRO A 114 10.14 1.43 -4.62
N PHE A 115 10.88 0.76 -5.50
CA PHE A 115 10.57 0.82 -6.92
C PHE A 115 9.12 0.37 -7.20
N SER A 116 8.64 0.58 -8.43
CA SER A 116 7.27 0.22 -8.78
C SER A 116 6.95 -1.24 -8.43
N GLN A 117 5.69 -1.54 -8.18
CA GLN A 117 5.23 -2.87 -7.74
C GLN A 117 5.61 -4.04 -8.67
N ASN A 118 5.95 -3.77 -9.94
CA ASN A 118 6.41 -4.81 -10.87
C ASN A 118 7.93 -5.01 -10.83
N MET A 119 8.67 -4.05 -10.27
CA MET A 119 10.13 -4.11 -10.11
C MET A 119 10.51 -4.68 -8.74
N SER A 120 9.74 -4.34 -7.69
CA SER A 120 9.97 -4.83 -6.32
C SER A 120 8.65 -5.30 -5.67
N PRO A 121 7.97 -6.31 -6.25
CA PRO A 121 6.71 -6.84 -5.72
C PRO A 121 6.83 -7.38 -4.29
N GLU A 122 8.02 -7.86 -3.90
CA GLU A 122 8.31 -8.38 -2.56
C GLU A 122 8.11 -7.34 -1.45
N LEU A 123 8.36 -6.06 -1.75
CA LEU A 123 8.21 -4.94 -0.81
C LEU A 123 6.79 -4.35 -0.75
N VAL A 124 5.85 -4.93 -1.50
CA VAL A 124 4.43 -4.56 -1.49
C VAL A 124 3.52 -5.79 -1.44
N SER A 125 4.06 -6.91 -0.95
CA SER A 125 3.33 -8.15 -0.71
C SER A 125 2.44 -8.05 0.53
N LEU A 126 1.38 -8.86 0.60
CA LEU A 126 0.54 -8.91 1.79
C LEU A 126 1.36 -9.25 3.03
N GLU A 127 2.23 -10.25 2.92
CA GLU A 127 2.98 -10.78 4.04
C GLU A 127 3.97 -9.75 4.59
N PHE A 128 4.58 -8.94 3.73
CA PHE A 128 5.40 -7.82 4.18
C PHE A 128 4.56 -6.77 4.91
N PHE A 129 3.32 -6.51 4.48
CA PHE A 129 2.42 -5.61 5.21
C PHE A 129 1.87 -6.19 6.51
N LYS A 130 1.82 -7.53 6.67
CA LYS A 130 1.56 -8.15 7.98
C LYS A 130 2.69 -7.83 8.97
N GLU A 131 3.94 -7.80 8.51
CA GLU A 131 5.05 -7.31 9.33
C GLU A 131 4.89 -5.83 9.69
N PHE A 132 4.35 -5.00 8.78
CA PHE A 132 4.05 -3.60 9.10
C PHE A 132 3.04 -3.51 10.22
N ARG A 133 1.96 -4.31 10.15
CA ARG A 133 0.90 -4.36 11.16
C ARG A 133 1.44 -4.72 12.54
N ARG A 134 2.45 -5.59 12.59
CA ARG A 134 3.15 -6.02 13.80
C ARG A 134 4.01 -4.90 14.40
N VAL A 135 4.87 -4.27 13.60
CA VAL A 135 5.85 -3.29 14.10
C VAL A 135 5.27 -1.89 14.32
N ILE A 136 4.17 -1.53 13.63
CA ILE A 136 3.56 -0.21 13.75
C ILE A 136 2.63 -0.10 14.97
N LYS A 137 2.70 1.02 15.68
CA LYS A 137 1.77 1.35 16.77
C LYS A 137 0.34 1.45 16.26
N ASP A 138 -0.63 1.27 17.16
CA ASP A 138 -2.04 1.28 16.79
C ASP A 138 -2.52 2.65 16.26
N ASN A 139 -1.86 3.73 16.67
CA ASN A 139 -2.08 5.07 16.14
C ASN A 139 -1.02 5.48 15.08
N GLY A 140 -0.21 4.55 14.58
CA GLY A 140 0.81 4.87 13.59
C GLY A 140 0.25 4.99 12.17
N ILE A 141 1.05 5.56 11.27
CA ILE A 141 0.68 5.77 9.87
C ILE A 141 1.75 5.24 8.90
N VAL A 142 1.32 4.52 7.88
CA VAL A 142 2.14 4.15 6.73
C VAL A 142 1.85 5.12 5.60
N CYS A 143 2.87 5.62 4.92
CA CYS A 143 2.71 6.40 3.71
C CYS A 143 3.49 5.79 2.54
N THR A 144 2.89 5.83 1.35
CA THR A 144 3.53 5.41 0.11
C THR A 144 2.99 6.19 -1.07
N TYR A 145 3.83 6.41 -2.09
CA TYR A 145 3.45 7.18 -3.28
C TYR A 145 2.45 6.43 -4.20
N THR A 146 2.31 5.12 -4.05
CA THR A 146 1.57 4.30 -5.03
C THR A 146 0.06 4.37 -4.81
N SER A 147 -0.70 4.45 -5.91
CA SER A 147 -2.16 4.32 -5.94
C SER A 147 -2.62 2.92 -6.41
N SER A 148 -1.70 1.96 -6.45
CA SER A 148 -1.92 0.63 -7.00
C SER A 148 -2.99 -0.15 -6.23
N ALA A 149 -4.02 -0.62 -6.94
CA ALA A 149 -5.11 -1.43 -6.39
C ALA A 149 -4.65 -2.67 -5.60
N PRO A 150 -3.72 -3.52 -6.08
CA PRO A 150 -3.27 -4.67 -5.30
C PRO A 150 -2.52 -4.29 -4.03
N VAL A 151 -1.85 -3.13 -4.01
CA VAL A 151 -1.13 -2.64 -2.82
C VAL A 151 -2.12 -2.14 -1.77
N ARG A 152 -3.14 -1.37 -2.19
CA ARG A 152 -4.22 -0.92 -1.30
C ARG A 152 -5.02 -2.09 -0.72
N MET A 153 -5.29 -3.12 -1.53
CA MET A 153 -5.91 -4.35 -1.05
C MET A 153 -5.01 -5.16 -0.11
N ALA A 154 -3.69 -5.20 -0.36
CA ALA A 154 -2.75 -5.80 0.58
C ALA A 154 -2.80 -5.12 1.96
N PHE A 155 -2.91 -3.80 2.01
CA PHE A 155 -3.11 -3.09 3.29
C PHE A 155 -4.41 -3.49 3.97
N ILE A 156 -5.53 -3.51 3.23
CA ILE A 156 -6.85 -3.91 3.78
C ILE A 156 -6.80 -5.34 4.34
N GLU A 157 -6.21 -6.27 3.59
CA GLU A 157 -6.05 -7.68 4.01
C GLU A 157 -5.04 -7.85 5.17
N ALA A 158 -4.10 -6.91 5.34
CA ALA A 158 -3.18 -6.85 6.49
C ALA A 158 -3.77 -6.12 7.70
N ASP A 159 -5.09 -5.90 7.73
CA ASP A 159 -5.80 -5.23 8.81
C ASP A 159 -5.42 -3.75 8.99
N PHE A 160 -5.19 -3.04 7.87
CA PHE A 160 -5.11 -1.59 7.85
C PHE A 160 -6.38 -0.97 7.27
N TYR A 161 -6.72 0.21 7.78
CA TYR A 161 -7.54 1.19 7.11
C TYR A 161 -6.70 1.92 6.06
N VAL A 162 -7.31 2.30 4.94
CA VAL A 162 -6.62 2.93 3.81
C VAL A 162 -7.31 4.24 3.45
N SER A 163 -6.53 5.27 3.14
CA SER A 163 -7.01 6.59 2.75
C SER A 163 -6.21 7.16 1.58
N LEU A 164 -6.76 8.18 0.93
CA LEU A 164 -6.08 8.90 -0.13
C LEU A 164 -4.94 9.73 0.47
N GLY A 165 -3.72 9.52 -0.03
CA GLY A 165 -2.58 10.35 0.32
C GLY A 165 -2.55 11.69 -0.43
N PRO A 166 -1.63 12.59 -0.09
CA PRO A 166 -1.51 13.89 -0.76
C PRO A 166 -1.25 13.74 -2.26
N ILE A 167 -1.73 14.71 -3.03
CA ILE A 167 -1.52 14.81 -4.47
C ILE A 167 -0.33 15.74 -4.69
N PHE A 168 0.80 15.19 -5.15
CA PHE A 168 2.02 15.96 -5.41
C PHE A 168 2.60 15.62 -6.78
N GLY A 169 2.61 16.61 -7.69
CA GLY A 169 3.19 16.47 -9.04
C GLY A 169 2.52 15.46 -9.98
N ARG A 170 1.43 14.79 -9.56
CA ARG A 170 0.69 13.77 -10.31
C ARG A 170 -0.81 14.04 -10.22
N PHE A 171 -1.60 13.40 -11.08
CA PHE A 171 -3.07 13.50 -11.05
C PHE A 171 -3.73 12.62 -9.99
N GLN A 172 -3.01 11.64 -9.43
CA GLN A 172 -3.51 10.72 -8.41
C GLN A 172 -2.65 10.84 -7.15
N GLY A 173 -3.31 10.87 -5.99
CA GLY A 173 -2.66 10.84 -4.68
C GLY A 173 -2.09 9.46 -4.36
N GLY A 174 -1.13 9.43 -3.44
CA GLY A 174 -0.58 8.19 -2.91
C GLY A 174 -1.57 7.42 -2.04
N THR A 175 -1.03 6.59 -1.15
CA THR A 175 -1.81 5.81 -0.20
C THR A 175 -1.30 6.10 1.20
N LEU A 176 -2.23 6.41 2.11
CA LEU A 176 -2.00 6.36 3.56
C LEU A 176 -2.68 5.11 4.10
N ALA A 177 -2.06 4.46 5.08
CA ALA A 177 -2.67 3.34 5.79
C ALA A 177 -2.43 3.46 7.29
N SER A 178 -3.39 3.06 8.11
CA SER A 178 -3.26 3.09 9.57
C SER A 178 -4.05 1.94 10.20
N PRO A 179 -3.61 1.36 11.33
CA PRO A 179 -4.46 0.47 12.11
C PRO A 179 -5.68 1.18 12.71
N ASN A 180 -5.66 2.51 12.79
CA ASN A 180 -6.72 3.31 13.36
C ASN A 180 -7.32 4.28 12.32
N PRO A 181 -8.63 4.19 12.01
CA PRO A 181 -9.27 5.04 11.01
C PRO A 181 -9.23 6.53 11.39
N LYS A 182 -9.08 6.88 12.67
CA LYS A 182 -9.04 8.27 13.15
C LYS A 182 -7.79 9.05 12.70
N ASN A 183 -6.76 8.34 12.23
CA ASN A 183 -5.56 8.94 11.67
C ASN A 183 -5.68 9.21 10.16
N LEU A 184 -6.82 8.87 9.57
CA LEU A 184 -7.07 8.98 8.14
C LEU A 184 -8.19 10.00 7.91
N THR A 185 -8.09 10.74 6.81
CA THR A 185 -8.95 11.92 6.59
C THR A 185 -9.73 11.89 5.29
N LYS A 186 -9.33 11.06 4.32
CA LYS A 186 -9.96 11.02 2.99
C LYS A 186 -10.19 9.62 2.45
N SER A 187 -11.42 9.30 2.09
CA SER A 187 -11.76 8.09 1.36
C SER A 187 -11.06 8.08 -0.01
N LEU A 188 -10.85 6.87 -0.53
CA LEU A 188 -10.43 6.70 -1.92
C LEU A 188 -11.57 7.06 -2.86
N PRO A 189 -11.29 7.46 -4.11
CA PRO A 189 -12.34 7.68 -5.09
C PRO A 189 -13.22 6.43 -5.27
N LYS A 190 -14.55 6.59 -5.31
CA LYS A 190 -15.54 5.51 -5.53
C LYS A 190 -15.13 4.48 -6.60
N ASN A 191 -14.71 4.95 -7.77
CA ASN A 191 -14.27 4.07 -8.86
C ASN A 191 -13.02 3.24 -8.52
N ASP A 192 -12.12 3.74 -7.67
CA ASP A 192 -10.99 2.97 -7.18
C ASP A 192 -11.43 1.90 -6.17
N GLU A 193 -12.33 2.22 -5.25
CA GLU A 193 -12.91 1.28 -4.27
C GLU A 193 -13.60 0.12 -4.99
N ILE A 194 -14.52 0.41 -5.90
CA ILE A 194 -15.24 -0.58 -6.72
C ILE A 194 -14.26 -1.46 -7.51
N LYS A 195 -13.29 -0.84 -8.18
CA LYS A 195 -12.31 -1.53 -9.03
C LYS A 195 -11.44 -2.50 -8.22
N MET A 196 -10.96 -2.08 -7.05
CA MET A 196 -10.09 -2.94 -6.24
C MET A 196 -10.88 -4.01 -5.47
N ALA A 197 -12.09 -3.70 -4.99
CA ALA A 197 -12.94 -4.66 -4.31
C ALA A 197 -13.37 -5.78 -5.26
N LEU A 198 -13.89 -5.43 -6.43
CA LEU A 198 -14.65 -6.37 -7.26
C LEU A 198 -13.82 -7.04 -8.37
N SER A 199 -12.73 -6.43 -8.81
CA SER A 199 -11.98 -6.94 -9.97
C SER A 199 -10.75 -7.77 -9.58
N ASP A 200 -10.30 -8.61 -10.52
CA ASP A 200 -9.05 -9.37 -10.38
C ASP A 200 -7.80 -8.47 -10.25
N VAL A 201 -7.89 -7.16 -10.51
CA VAL A 201 -6.75 -6.25 -10.35
C VAL A 201 -6.41 -6.00 -8.88
N GLY A 202 -7.41 -6.12 -7.99
CA GLY A 202 -7.24 -5.93 -6.56
C GLY A 202 -6.53 -7.07 -5.86
N ILE A 203 -6.31 -8.22 -6.52
CA ILE A 203 -5.62 -9.35 -5.92
C ILE A 203 -4.19 -8.94 -5.52
N PRO A 204 -3.81 -9.02 -4.22
CA PRO A 204 -2.50 -8.64 -3.73
C PRO A 204 -1.33 -9.42 -4.34
N PHE A 205 -0.11 -8.95 -4.11
CA PHE A 205 1.09 -9.75 -4.28
C PHE A 205 1.29 -10.63 -3.03
N ARG A 206 1.88 -11.81 -3.19
CA ARG A 206 2.08 -12.81 -2.12
C ARG A 206 3.53 -13.20 -2.01
N ASP A 207 4.07 -13.15 -0.80
CA ASP A 207 5.42 -13.62 -0.46
C ASP A 207 5.37 -14.39 0.89
N PRO A 208 4.80 -15.62 0.91
CA PRO A 208 4.42 -16.32 2.15
C PRO A 208 5.51 -16.44 3.22
N ASN A 209 6.76 -16.64 2.79
CA ASN A 209 7.91 -16.80 3.69
C ASN A 209 8.89 -15.62 3.61
N LEU A 210 8.52 -14.54 2.91
CA LEU A 210 9.36 -13.35 2.71
C LEU A 210 10.72 -13.64 2.05
N ASP A 211 10.74 -14.59 1.11
CA ASP A 211 11.95 -15.12 0.48
C ASP A 211 11.80 -15.41 -1.02
N LEU A 212 10.61 -15.21 -1.62
CA LEU A 212 10.42 -15.45 -3.04
C LEU A 212 11.17 -14.43 -3.89
N SER A 213 11.56 -14.83 -5.10
CA SER A 213 12.06 -13.90 -6.10
C SER A 213 10.93 -13.04 -6.67
N SER A 214 11.24 -11.85 -7.16
CA SER A 214 10.26 -10.95 -7.80
C SER A 214 9.52 -11.64 -8.94
N LYS A 215 10.19 -12.51 -9.71
CA LYS A 215 9.58 -13.28 -10.79
C LYS A 215 8.53 -14.27 -10.27
N GLU A 216 8.85 -15.02 -9.22
CA GLU A 216 7.91 -15.98 -8.61
C GLU A 216 6.67 -15.28 -8.07
N ILE A 217 6.83 -14.13 -7.42
CA ILE A 217 5.70 -13.35 -6.89
C ILE A 217 4.79 -12.86 -8.04
N LEU A 218 5.36 -12.39 -9.15
CA LEU A 218 4.61 -11.94 -10.32
C LEU A 218 3.88 -13.09 -11.04
N ASP A 219 4.55 -14.23 -11.19
CA ASP A 219 3.97 -15.42 -11.83
C ASP A 219 2.83 -15.99 -10.98
N ASN A 220 3.06 -16.15 -9.67
CA ASN A 220 2.05 -16.62 -8.71
C ASN A 220 0.81 -15.72 -8.71
N ARG A 221 1.01 -14.39 -8.67
CA ARG A 221 -0.10 -13.44 -8.74
C ARG A 221 -0.83 -13.52 -10.09
N THR A 222 -0.11 -13.72 -11.19
CA THR A 222 -0.74 -13.86 -12.52
C THR A 222 -1.67 -15.06 -12.56
N GLU A 223 -1.23 -16.19 -12.00
CA GLU A 223 -2.04 -17.40 -11.89
C GLU A 223 -3.24 -17.20 -10.94
N GLU A 224 -3.02 -16.59 -9.77
CA GLU A 224 -4.10 -16.28 -8.81
C GLU A 224 -5.19 -15.40 -9.46
N ARG A 225 -4.78 -14.39 -10.23
CA ARG A 225 -5.72 -13.55 -11.00
C ARG A 225 -6.46 -14.33 -12.07
N HIS A 226 -5.79 -15.25 -12.75
CA HIS A 226 -6.41 -16.10 -13.77
C HIS A 226 -7.48 -17.01 -13.14
N ILE A 227 -7.14 -17.68 -12.04
CA ILE A 227 -8.05 -18.55 -11.29
C ILE A 227 -9.24 -17.76 -10.72
N ALA A 228 -9.01 -16.59 -10.14
CA ALA A 228 -10.07 -15.80 -9.52
C ALA A 228 -11.05 -15.19 -10.52
N ARG A 229 -10.59 -14.88 -11.75
CA ARG A 229 -11.40 -14.23 -12.77
C ARG A 229 -12.61 -15.07 -13.13
N HIS A 230 -13.78 -14.46 -13.07
CA HIS A 230 -15.09 -15.09 -13.31
C HIS A 230 -15.50 -16.15 -12.27
N ASN A 231 -14.67 -16.41 -11.26
CA ASN A 231 -14.96 -17.31 -10.16
C ASN A 231 -15.28 -16.53 -8.88
N THR A 232 -14.32 -15.76 -8.38
CA THR A 232 -14.46 -14.94 -7.16
C THR A 232 -14.33 -13.45 -7.43
N LYS A 233 -13.78 -13.07 -8.60
CA LYS A 233 -13.58 -11.67 -9.00
C LYS A 233 -14.09 -11.42 -10.42
N ILE A 234 -14.57 -10.21 -10.66
CA ILE A 234 -14.95 -9.73 -11.99
C ILE A 234 -13.66 -9.47 -12.81
N SER A 235 -13.70 -9.71 -14.11
CA SER A 235 -12.58 -9.37 -14.99
C SER A 235 -12.30 -7.86 -14.98
N SER A 236 -11.03 -7.47 -14.82
CA SER A 236 -10.62 -6.07 -14.96
C SER A 236 -10.66 -5.57 -16.41
N ALA A 237 -10.89 -6.46 -17.38
CA ALA A 237 -11.03 -6.09 -18.78
C ALA A 237 -12.13 -5.04 -18.96
N VAL A 238 -11.87 -4.06 -19.82
CA VAL A 238 -12.76 -2.92 -20.11
C VAL A 238 -13.26 -2.15 -18.88
N LYS A 239 -12.60 -2.31 -17.72
CA LYS A 239 -13.00 -1.73 -16.44
C LYS A 239 -14.42 -2.12 -16.00
N THR A 240 -14.88 -3.33 -16.35
CA THR A 240 -16.25 -3.82 -16.12
C THR A 240 -16.88 -3.39 -14.77
N PRO A 241 -16.20 -3.51 -13.60
CA PRO A 241 -16.85 -3.24 -12.33
C PRO A 241 -17.28 -1.79 -12.09
N ILE A 242 -16.62 -0.81 -12.71
CA ILE A 242 -16.94 0.60 -12.46
C ILE A 242 -18.30 1.01 -13.05
N PHE A 243 -18.89 0.16 -13.89
CA PHE A 243 -20.17 0.42 -14.55
C PHE A 243 -21.37 -0.18 -13.80
N LEU A 244 -21.17 -0.92 -12.71
CA LEU A 244 -22.28 -1.41 -11.89
C LEU A 244 -23.07 -0.21 -11.33
N GLY A 245 -24.40 -0.26 -11.49
CA GLY A 245 -25.31 0.80 -11.07
C GLY A 245 -25.28 2.06 -11.94
N GLN A 246 -24.69 2.01 -13.14
CA GLN A 246 -24.60 3.18 -14.04
C GLN A 246 -25.26 2.90 -15.38
N GLU A 247 -25.97 3.91 -15.91
CA GLU A 247 -26.41 3.90 -17.30
C GLU A 247 -25.20 4.00 -18.25
N MET A 248 -25.31 3.35 -19.41
CA MET A 248 -24.24 3.30 -20.41
C MET A 248 -24.81 3.61 -21.79
N ASP A 249 -24.34 4.69 -22.41
CA ASP A 249 -24.75 5.11 -23.76
C ASP A 249 -24.00 4.36 -24.88
N ASP A 250 -22.75 3.96 -24.62
CA ASP A 250 -21.94 3.19 -25.58
C ASP A 250 -22.41 1.72 -25.60
N GLU A 251 -23.36 1.43 -26.48
CA GLU A 251 -23.94 0.09 -26.69
C GLU A 251 -22.89 -1.01 -26.99
N PRO A 252 -21.90 -0.81 -27.88
CA PRO A 252 -20.79 -1.76 -28.05
C PRO A 252 -20.03 -2.06 -26.76
N LEU A 253 -19.70 -1.04 -25.96
CA LEU A 253 -19.01 -1.21 -24.69
C LEU A 253 -19.89 -1.92 -23.66
N LYS A 254 -21.16 -1.51 -23.53
CA LYS A 254 -22.16 -2.10 -22.65
C LYS A 254 -22.28 -3.61 -22.87
N ARG A 255 -22.41 -4.06 -24.13
CA ARG A 255 -22.46 -5.50 -24.46
C ARG A 255 -21.21 -6.26 -24.01
N ARG A 256 -20.04 -5.63 -24.00
CA ARG A 256 -18.78 -6.26 -23.52
C ARG A 256 -18.76 -6.33 -22.00
N VAL A 257 -19.20 -5.28 -21.32
CA VAL A 257 -19.33 -5.22 -19.85
C VAL A 257 -20.33 -6.29 -19.38
N GLU A 258 -21.56 -6.29 -19.91
CA GLU A 258 -22.60 -7.25 -19.53
C GLU A 258 -22.20 -8.70 -19.81
N ARG A 259 -21.48 -8.97 -20.89
CA ARG A 259 -20.92 -10.31 -21.15
C ARG A 259 -19.92 -10.76 -20.08
N ASN A 260 -19.12 -9.86 -19.53
CA ASN A 260 -18.22 -10.18 -18.42
C ASN A 260 -18.98 -10.38 -17.11
N LEU A 261 -20.02 -9.58 -16.87
CA LEU A 261 -20.89 -9.66 -15.69
C LEU A 261 -21.71 -10.96 -15.67
N ALA A 262 -22.24 -11.40 -16.82
CA ALA A 262 -23.02 -12.63 -16.91
C ALA A 262 -22.25 -13.87 -16.43
N LYS A 263 -20.93 -13.92 -16.63
CA LYS A 263 -20.05 -14.99 -16.12
C LYS A 263 -19.96 -15.01 -14.58
N MET A 264 -20.31 -13.90 -13.94
CA MET A 264 -20.37 -13.71 -12.49
C MET A 264 -21.81 -13.78 -11.95
N ASN A 265 -22.78 -14.28 -12.71
CA ASN A 265 -24.21 -14.28 -12.37
C ASN A 265 -24.80 -12.88 -12.16
N ILE A 266 -24.26 -11.87 -12.84
CA ILE A 266 -24.80 -10.49 -12.82
C ILE A 266 -25.36 -10.22 -14.23
N PRO A 267 -26.70 -10.25 -14.42
CA PRO A 267 -27.31 -10.21 -15.75
C PRO A 267 -27.03 -8.92 -16.54
N GLY A 268 -26.84 -7.80 -15.85
CA GLY A 268 -26.57 -6.51 -16.48
C GLY A 268 -26.11 -5.45 -15.48
N VAL A 269 -25.69 -4.29 -15.99
CA VAL A 269 -25.16 -3.19 -15.16
C VAL A 269 -26.18 -2.56 -14.21
N LEU A 270 -27.47 -2.65 -14.54
CA LEU A 270 -28.60 -2.17 -13.72
C LEU A 270 -29.47 -3.31 -13.16
N SER A 271 -28.95 -4.54 -13.16
CA SER A 271 -29.66 -5.67 -12.53
C SER A 271 -29.73 -5.51 -11.01
N ASP A 272 -30.70 -6.17 -10.38
CA ASP A 272 -30.84 -6.17 -8.91
C ASP A 272 -29.54 -6.64 -8.23
N GLU A 273 -28.83 -7.61 -8.81
CA GLU A 273 -27.54 -8.08 -8.32
C GLU A 273 -26.45 -7.01 -8.42
N ALA A 274 -26.39 -6.28 -9.54
CA ALA A 274 -25.43 -5.19 -9.73
C ALA A 274 -25.68 -4.06 -8.73
N LEU A 275 -26.94 -3.63 -8.59
CA LEU A 275 -27.36 -2.58 -7.66
C LEU A 275 -27.09 -2.99 -6.22
N TYR A 276 -27.41 -4.24 -5.86
CA TYR A 276 -27.13 -4.79 -4.54
C TYR A 276 -25.64 -4.74 -4.19
N ILE A 277 -24.75 -5.11 -5.11
CA ILE A 277 -23.30 -5.11 -4.86
C ILE A 277 -22.78 -3.70 -4.54
N VAL A 278 -23.21 -2.69 -5.29
CA VAL A 278 -22.69 -1.31 -5.15
C VAL A 278 -23.56 -0.39 -4.30
N GLU A 279 -24.64 -0.87 -3.71
CA GLU A 279 -25.53 -0.06 -2.87
C GLU A 279 -24.80 0.59 -1.69
N VAL A 280 -23.74 -0.04 -1.16
CA VAL A 280 -22.89 0.57 -0.11
C VAL A 280 -22.22 1.88 -0.54
N GLU A 281 -22.11 2.11 -1.85
CA GLU A 281 -21.55 3.34 -2.41
C GLU A 281 -22.61 4.43 -2.57
N ASN A 282 -23.86 4.20 -2.18
CA ASN A 282 -24.89 5.25 -2.13
C ASN A 282 -24.61 6.24 -0.99
N ASP A 283 -24.04 5.74 0.11
CA ASP A 283 -23.61 6.54 1.26
C ASP A 283 -22.13 6.95 1.17
N TYR A 284 -21.52 6.90 -0.03
CA TYR A 284 -20.13 7.30 -0.24
C TYR A 284 -19.90 8.75 0.23
N ASP A 285 -18.81 8.96 0.95
CA ASP A 285 -18.31 10.28 1.34
C ASP A 285 -16.79 10.37 1.13
N GLU A 286 -16.31 11.54 0.70
CA GLU A 286 -14.87 11.82 0.63
C GLU A 286 -14.27 11.96 2.03
N GLU A 287 -15.02 12.48 3.00
CA GLU A 287 -14.59 12.51 4.41
C GLU A 287 -14.48 11.09 4.98
N TYR A 288 -13.53 10.91 5.89
CA TYR A 288 -13.24 9.60 6.48
C TYR A 288 -13.94 9.45 7.84
N PHE A 289 -14.86 8.50 7.94
CA PHE A 289 -15.56 8.19 9.18
C PHE A 289 -15.24 6.77 9.66
N GLU A 290 -15.35 6.54 10.98
CA GLU A 290 -15.04 5.25 11.61
C GLU A 290 -15.88 4.10 11.01
N ASP A 291 -17.17 4.35 10.76
CA ASP A 291 -18.10 3.36 10.21
C ASP A 291 -18.39 3.55 8.70
N ASN A 292 -17.96 4.67 8.11
CA ASN A 292 -18.12 4.96 6.68
C ASN A 292 -16.77 5.38 6.08
N ASN A 293 -15.98 4.37 5.69
CA ASN A 293 -14.68 4.56 5.07
C ASN A 293 -14.43 3.52 3.98
N THR A 294 -13.34 3.74 3.24
CA THR A 294 -12.87 2.86 2.17
C THR A 294 -12.81 1.39 2.58
N ARG A 295 -12.23 1.05 3.73
CA ARG A 295 -12.07 -0.35 4.15
C ARG A 295 -13.43 -1.01 4.33
N THR A 296 -14.34 -0.34 5.04
CA THR A 296 -15.69 -0.86 5.30
C THR A 296 -16.45 -1.11 3.99
N ARG A 297 -16.49 -0.13 3.07
CA ARG A 297 -17.20 -0.28 1.79
C ARG A 297 -16.57 -1.34 0.88
N VAL A 298 -15.24 -1.38 0.79
CA VAL A 298 -14.53 -2.41 0.01
C VAL A 298 -14.82 -3.81 0.51
N LEU A 299 -14.75 -4.05 1.83
CA LEU A 299 -15.01 -5.37 2.41
C LEU A 299 -16.47 -5.79 2.21
N GLU A 300 -17.42 -4.87 2.38
CA GLU A 300 -18.84 -5.16 2.17
C GLU A 300 -19.14 -5.45 0.68
N MET A 301 -18.58 -4.68 -0.26
CA MET A 301 -18.67 -4.99 -1.70
C MET A 301 -18.14 -6.40 -2.03
N MET A 302 -17.01 -6.80 -1.45
CA MET A 302 -16.44 -8.13 -1.63
C MET A 302 -17.37 -9.23 -1.11
N LYS A 303 -17.94 -9.03 0.09
CA LYS A 303 -18.91 -9.96 0.68
C LYS A 303 -20.16 -10.09 -0.19
N ARG A 304 -20.74 -8.98 -0.65
CA ARG A 304 -21.93 -8.99 -1.51
C ARG A 304 -21.70 -9.69 -2.84
N LEU A 305 -20.52 -9.51 -3.45
CA LEU A 305 -20.15 -10.24 -4.67
C LEU A 305 -20.09 -11.76 -4.43
N ASP A 306 -19.51 -12.18 -3.30
CA ASP A 306 -19.45 -13.60 -2.92
C ASP A 306 -20.85 -14.18 -2.69
N GLU A 307 -21.74 -13.44 -2.03
CA GLU A 307 -23.14 -13.82 -1.86
C GLU A 307 -23.87 -14.02 -3.21
N ILE A 308 -23.72 -13.09 -4.16
CA ILE A 308 -24.30 -13.24 -5.51
C ILE A 308 -23.75 -14.47 -6.23
N LYS A 309 -22.45 -14.75 -6.08
CA LYS A 309 -21.84 -15.94 -6.69
C LYS A 309 -22.37 -17.23 -6.07
N ASN A 310 -22.56 -17.26 -4.75
CA ASN A 310 -22.93 -18.46 -3.98
C ASN A 310 -24.45 -18.70 -3.87
N LYS A 311 -25.30 -17.67 -3.96
CA LYS A 311 -26.79 -17.80 -3.93
C LYS A 311 -27.35 -18.82 -4.92
N ARG A 312 -26.70 -19.01 -6.08
CA ARG A 312 -27.11 -20.03 -7.06
C ARG A 312 -26.72 -21.46 -6.68
N LYS A 313 -25.64 -21.71 -5.92
CA LYS A 313 -25.27 -23.08 -5.50
C LYS A 313 -26.38 -23.73 -4.66
N ILE A 314 -26.95 -22.97 -3.73
CA ILE A 314 -28.03 -23.44 -2.85
C ILE A 314 -29.32 -23.73 -3.65
N SER A 315 -29.66 -22.87 -4.63
CA SER A 315 -30.84 -23.10 -5.49
C SER A 315 -30.75 -24.33 -6.40
N PHE A 316 -29.54 -24.85 -6.69
CA PHE A 316 -29.36 -26.08 -7.46
C PHE A 316 -29.31 -27.34 -6.57
N GLU A 317 -28.95 -27.20 -5.29
CA GLU A 317 -29.02 -28.29 -4.31
C GLU A 317 -30.46 -28.51 -3.80
N GLU A 318 -31.27 -27.46 -3.65
CA GLU A 318 -32.68 -27.58 -3.23
C GLU A 318 -33.64 -28.02 -4.34
N ASN A 319 -33.27 -27.86 -5.61
CA ASN A 319 -34.08 -28.31 -6.76
C ASN A 319 -33.57 -29.64 -7.38
N GLY A 320 -32.69 -30.33 -6.65
CA GLY A 320 -32.02 -31.58 -7.06
C GLY A 320 -32.50 -32.83 -6.31
N GLU A 321 -33.73 -32.83 -5.78
CA GLU A 321 -34.45 -34.03 -5.30
C GLU A 321 -35.72 -34.29 -6.13
#